data_AF-F2F5E9-F1
#
_entry.id   AF-F2F5E9-F1
#
_cell.length_a   1.000
_cell.length_b   1.000
_cell.length_c   1.000
_cell.angle_alpha   90.00
_cell.angle_beta   90.00
_cell.angle_gamma   90.00
#
_symmetry.space_group_name_H-M   'P 1'
#
loop_
_entity.id
_entity.type
_entity.pdbx_description
1 polymer ?
#
loop_
_entity_poly.entity_id
_entity_poly.type
_entity_poly.pdbx_seq_one_letter_code
_entity_poly.pdbx_strand_id
1 'polypeptide(L)'
;MKFFLIGTGLSLIGILLSIIIWDVHMISTITSGIGFIFFIVACIFSGAFVNGDRMRANTAMETKESWIQRNTIALCSLNMAIPNFAVAFIFYYYLGY
;
A
#
# COMPACT_ATOMS: atom_id res chain seq x y z
N MET A 1 5.00 -12.67 -3.23
CA MET A 1 6.35 -12.36 -3.76
C MET A 1 6.32 -11.41 -4.95
N LYS A 2 5.62 -11.71 -6.06
CA LYS A 2 5.60 -10.82 -7.25
C LYS A 2 5.18 -9.36 -6.95
N PHE A 3 4.10 -9.17 -6.18
CA PHE A 3 3.62 -7.82 -5.82
C PHE A 3 4.53 -7.07 -4.85
N PHE A 4 5.25 -7.79 -4.00
CA PHE A 4 6.29 -7.19 -3.15
C PHE A 4 7.46 -6.65 -3.97
N LEU A 5 7.89 -7.41 -5.00
CA LEU A 5 8.88 -6.94 -5.98
C LEU A 5 8.39 -5.71 -6.75
N ILE A 6 7.12 -5.69 -7.16
CA ILE A 6 6.51 -4.52 -7.82
C ILE A 6 6.52 -3.31 -6.87
N GLY A 7 6.12 -3.48 -5.61
CA GLY A 7 6.17 -2.43 -4.60
C GLY A 7 7.59 -1.91 -4.37
N THR A 8 8.58 -2.80 -4.38
CA THR A 8 10.01 -2.44 -4.28
C THR A 8 10.45 -1.62 -5.51
N GLY A 9 10.07 -2.05 -6.72
CA GLY A 9 10.33 -1.30 -7.94
C GLY A 9 9.70 0.10 -7.91
N LEU A 10 8.46 0.22 -7.43
CA LEU A 10 7.78 1.49 -7.21
C LEU A 10 8.53 2.39 -6.23
N SER A 11 9.03 1.84 -5.12
CA SER A 11 9.82 2.63 -4.17
C SER A 11 11.14 3.13 -4.76
N LEU A 12 11.82 2.31 -5.59
CA LEU A 12 13.04 2.70 -6.29
C LEU A 12 12.77 3.82 -7.30
N ILE A 13 11.68 3.71 -8.07
CA ILE A 13 11.23 4.77 -8.97
C ILE A 13 10.90 6.05 -8.19
N GLY A 14 10.22 5.93 -7.05
CA GLY A 14 9.92 7.05 -6.16
C GLY A 14 11.18 7.76 -5.66
N ILE A 15 12.21 7.01 -5.24
CA ILE A 15 13.52 7.56 -4.85
C ILE A 15 14.15 8.31 -6.04
N LEU A 16 14.24 7.67 -7.21
CA LEU A 16 14.86 8.27 -8.40
C LEU A 16 14.15 9.56 -8.82
N LEU A 17 12.81 9.55 -8.89
CA LEU A 17 12.03 10.73 -9.24
C LEU A 17 12.20 11.86 -8.23
N SER A 18 12.28 11.54 -6.94
CA SER A 18 12.50 12.53 -5.88
C SER A 18 13.84 13.25 -6.06
N ILE A 19 14.91 12.49 -6.32
CA ILE A 19 16.27 13.04 -6.48
C ILE A 19 16.39 13.84 -7.79
N ILE A 20 15.76 13.38 -8.88
CA ILE A 20 15.89 14.04 -10.20
C ILE A 20 15.10 15.35 -10.25
N ILE A 21 13.89 15.39 -9.69
CA ILE A 21 12.95 16.51 -9.87
C ILE A 21 13.00 17.49 -8.70
N TRP A 22 13.15 16.98 -7.47
CA TRP A 22 13.12 17.79 -6.25
C TRP A 22 14.47 17.73 -5.53
N ASP A 23 14.56 16.94 -4.45
CA ASP A 23 15.76 16.70 -3.66
C ASP A 23 15.53 15.45 -2.79
N VAL A 24 16.58 14.97 -2.12
CA VAL A 24 16.59 13.84 -1.19
C VAL A 24 15.53 13.98 -0.09
N HIS A 25 15.23 15.20 0.37
CA HIS A 25 14.18 15.44 1.38
C HIS A 25 12.78 15.01 0.94
N MET A 26 12.51 14.98 -0.38
CA MET A 26 11.19 14.61 -0.91
C MET A 26 10.97 13.09 -0.97
N ILE A 27 12.04 12.28 -0.79
CA ILE A 27 11.96 10.82 -0.87
C ILE A 27 10.92 10.27 0.11
N SER A 28 10.97 10.70 1.38
CA SER A 28 10.04 10.22 2.41
C SER A 28 8.59 10.58 2.07
N THR A 29 8.34 11.82 1.65
CA THR A 29 7.00 12.31 1.28
C THR A 29 6.42 11.56 0.08
N ILE A 30 7.20 11.36 -0.98
CA ILE A 30 6.73 10.67 -2.18
C ILE A 30 6.49 9.18 -1.90
N THR A 31 7.45 8.50 -1.26
CA THR A 31 7.33 7.05 -1.00
C THR A 31 6.24 6.74 0.03
N SER A 32 6.07 7.57 1.06
CA SER A 32 4.93 7.44 1.98
C SER A 32 3.60 7.69 1.29
N GLY A 33 3.50 8.68 0.39
CA GLY A 33 2.31 8.93 -0.41
C GLY A 33 1.90 7.73 -1.25
N ILE A 34 2.85 7.11 -1.96
CA ILE A 34 2.63 5.87 -2.73
C ILE A 34 2.18 4.74 -1.79
N GLY A 35 2.85 4.58 -0.64
CA GLY A 35 2.49 3.59 0.37
C GLY A 35 1.06 3.75 0.87
N PHE A 36 0.64 4.98 1.19
CA PHE A 36 -0.71 5.30 1.65
C PHE A 36 -1.77 5.02 0.60
N ILE A 37 -1.51 5.31 -0.68
CA ILE A 37 -2.46 4.98 -1.76
C ILE A 37 -2.74 3.47 -1.76
N PHE A 38 -1.70 2.64 -1.76
CA PHE A 38 -1.88 1.18 -1.75
C PHE A 38 -2.47 0.65 -0.45
N PHE A 39 -2.13 1.27 0.69
CA PHE A 39 -2.72 0.93 1.98
C PHE A 39 -4.22 1.22 2.02
N ILE A 40 -4.64 2.39 1.55
CA ILE A 40 -6.06 2.75 1.47
C ILE A 40 -6.82 1.77 0.58
N VAL A 41 -6.27 1.41 -0.58
CA VAL A 41 -6.86 0.38 -1.45
C VAL A 41 -6.99 -0.95 -0.69
N ALA A 42 -5.95 -1.37 0.05
CA ALA A 42 -6.02 -2.58 0.86
C ALA A 42 -7.13 -2.51 1.94
N CYS A 43 -7.29 -1.37 2.62
CA CYS A 43 -8.32 -1.17 3.63
C CYS A 43 -9.74 -1.18 3.04
N ILE A 44 -9.94 -0.57 1.86
CA ILE A 44 -11.23 -0.57 1.17
C ILE A 44 -11.63 -1.99 0.80
N PHE A 45 -10.74 -2.73 0.13
CA PHE A 45 -11.06 -4.09 -0.33
C PHE A 45 -11.11 -5.11 0.81
N SER A 46 -10.36 -4.94 1.89
CA SER A 46 -10.50 -5.81 3.07
C SER A 46 -11.82 -5.60 3.83
N GLY A 47 -12.52 -4.49 3.59
CA GLY A 47 -13.73 -4.13 4.32
C GLY A 47 -13.45 -3.55 5.70
N ALA A 48 -12.23 -3.06 5.95
CA ALA A 48 -11.83 -2.47 7.24
C ALA A 48 -12.70 -1.27 7.67
N PHE A 49 -13.33 -0.58 6.70
CA PHE A 49 -14.23 0.56 6.94
C PHE A 49 -15.72 0.17 6.95
N VAL A 50 -16.06 -1.11 6.81
CA VAL A 50 -17.45 -1.58 6.78
C VAL A 50 -17.90 -1.98 8.19
N ASN A 51 -19.12 -1.60 8.57
CA ASN A 51 -19.67 -1.96 9.88
C ASN A 51 -19.82 -3.49 10.02
N GLY A 52 -19.58 -4.03 11.21
CA GLY A 52 -19.54 -5.48 11.46
C GLY A 52 -20.80 -6.23 11.03
N ASP A 53 -21.97 -5.68 11.32
CA ASP A 53 -23.26 -6.29 10.92
C ASP A 53 -23.44 -6.33 9.39
N ARG A 54 -23.02 -5.24 8.72
CA ARG A 54 -23.04 -5.18 7.26
C ARG A 54 -22.03 -6.14 6.66
N MET A 55 -20.85 -6.26 7.26
CA MET A 55 -19.82 -7.19 6.82
C MET A 55 -20.30 -8.64 6.93
N ARG A 56 -20.95 -9.01 8.05
CA ARG A 56 -21.54 -10.34 8.24
C ARG A 56 -22.60 -10.66 7.18
N ALA A 57 -23.49 -9.72 6.90
CA ALA A 57 -24.50 -9.87 5.85
C ALA A 57 -23.85 -10.00 4.46
N ASN A 58 -22.83 -9.19 4.17
CA ASN A 58 -22.11 -9.24 2.90
C ASN A 58 -21.40 -10.58 2.72
N THR A 59 -20.71 -11.07 3.75
CA THR A 59 -20.04 -12.38 3.72
C THR A 59 -21.01 -13.56 3.59
N ALA A 60 -22.26 -13.42 4.06
CA ALA A 60 -23.26 -14.47 3.94
C ALA A 60 -23.85 -14.58 2.51
N MET A 61 -23.86 -13.48 1.75
CA MET A 61 -24.36 -13.44 0.37
C MET A 61 -23.24 -13.47 -0.69
N GLU A 62 -21.99 -13.30 -0.28
CA GLU A 62 -20.83 -13.28 -1.17
C GLU A 62 -20.44 -14.69 -1.65
N THR A 63 -20.15 -14.82 -2.94
CA THR A 63 -19.63 -16.08 -3.50
C THR A 63 -18.17 -16.28 -3.10
N LYS A 64 -17.75 -17.54 -3.00
CA LYS A 64 -16.35 -17.89 -2.67
C LYS A 64 -15.35 -17.24 -3.65
N GLU A 65 -15.69 -17.17 -4.92
CA GLU A 65 -14.84 -16.56 -5.95
C GLU A 65 -14.67 -15.05 -5.74
N SER A 66 -15.78 -14.33 -5.50
CA SER A 66 -15.76 -12.89 -5.21
C SER A 66 -14.95 -12.60 -3.94
N TRP A 67 -15.13 -13.41 -2.89
CA TRP A 67 -14.36 -13.29 -1.65
C TRP A 67 -12.87 -13.47 -1.87
N ILE A 68 -12.46 -14.50 -2.64
CA ILE A 68 -11.05 -14.75 -2.97
C ILE A 68 -10.49 -13.56 -3.76
N GLN A 69 -11.20 -13.07 -4.77
CA GLN A 69 -10.75 -11.95 -5.60
C GLN A 69 -10.57 -10.68 -4.76
N ARG A 70 -11.56 -10.33 -3.95
CA ARG A 70 -11.51 -9.16 -3.07
C ARG A 70 -10.33 -9.24 -2.10
N ASN A 71 -10.17 -10.37 -1.43
CA ASN A 71 -9.09 -10.54 -0.46
C ASN A 71 -7.70 -10.61 -1.13
N THR A 72 -7.62 -11.16 -2.34
CA THR A 72 -6.39 -11.17 -3.14
C THR A 72 -5.99 -9.74 -3.50
N ILE A 73 -6.92 -8.89 -3.95
CA ILE A 73 -6.62 -7.48 -4.24
C ILE A 73 -6.12 -6.78 -2.97
N ALA A 74 -6.81 -6.95 -1.83
CA ALA A 74 -6.41 -6.34 -0.57
C ALA A 74 -4.98 -6.74 -0.15
N LEU A 75 -4.66 -8.04 -0.19
CA LEU A 75 -3.34 -8.56 0.16
C LEU A 75 -2.25 -8.14 -0.83
N CYS A 76 -2.56 -8.09 -2.13
CA CYS A 76 -1.62 -7.63 -3.15
C CYS A 76 -1.28 -6.15 -2.97
N SER A 77 -2.29 -5.30 -2.72
CA SER A 77 -2.10 -3.88 -2.44
C SER A 77 -1.32 -3.66 -1.16
N LEU A 78 -1.62 -4.39 -0.08
CA LEU A 78 -0.87 -4.32 1.17
C LEU A 78 0.61 -4.68 0.96
N ASN A 79 0.89 -5.75 0.21
CA ASN A 79 2.25 -6.16 -0.12
C ASN A 79 3.02 -5.13 -0.95
N MET A 80 2.34 -4.29 -1.74
CA MET A 80 2.96 -3.16 -2.44
C MET A 80 3.23 -1.98 -1.51
N ALA A 81 2.36 -1.73 -0.53
CA ALA A 81 2.51 -0.64 0.43
C ALA A 81 3.71 -0.84 1.35
N ILE A 82 3.97 -2.07 1.81
CA ILE A 82 5.04 -2.39 2.77
C ILE A 82 6.43 -1.87 2.34
N PRO A 83 6.97 -2.19 1.16
CA PRO A 83 8.30 -1.71 0.76
C PRO A 83 8.34 -0.18 0.61
N ASN A 84 7.25 0.46 0.20
CA ASN A 84 7.16 1.92 0.09
C ASN A 84 7.22 2.58 1.48
N PHE A 85 6.49 2.05 2.46
CA PHE A 85 6.59 2.53 3.83
C PHE A 85 7.95 2.24 4.45
N ALA A 86 8.55 1.07 4.19
CA ALA A 86 9.88 0.76 4.69
C ALA A 86 10.91 1.80 4.22
N VAL A 87 10.91 2.14 2.93
CA VAL A 87 11.77 3.20 2.39
C VAL A 87 11.45 4.55 3.03
N ALA A 88 10.18 4.93 3.13
CA ALA A 88 9.79 6.18 3.75
C ALA A 88 10.29 6.30 5.19
N PHE A 89 10.11 5.26 6.02
CA PHE A 89 10.58 5.22 7.40
C PHE A 89 12.10 5.29 7.50
N ILE A 90 12.83 4.54 6.67
CA ILE A 90 14.29 4.56 6.63
C ILE A 90 14.78 5.97 6.32
N PHE A 91 14.30 6.59 5.24
CA PHE A 91 14.75 7.93 4.84
C PHE A 91 14.28 9.02 5.80
N TYR A 92 13.08 8.92 6.36
CA TYR A 92 12.61 9.82 7.41
C TYR A 92 13.56 9.82 8.61
N TYR A 93 13.94 8.64 9.08
CA TYR A 93 14.85 8.48 10.21
C TYR A 93 16.27 9.01 9.90
N TYR A 94 16.82 8.71 8.72
CA TYR A 94 18.17 9.14 8.35
C TYR A 94 18.27 10.63 7.99
N LEU A 95 17.22 11.23 7.43
CA LEU A 95 17.21 12.64 7.03
C LEU A 95 16.83 13.58 8.18
N GLY A 96 16.48 13.06 9.35
CA GLY A 96 16.42 13.81 10.59
C GLY A 96 15.24 14.78 10.69
N TYR A 97 14.02 14.32 10.38
CA TYR A 97 12.80 15.01 10.79
C TYR A 97 12.22 14.42 12.08
#